data_AF-A0A9X3AZ07-F1
#
_entry.id   AF-A0A9X3AZ07-F1
#
_cell.length_a   1.000
_cell.length_b   1.000
_cell.length_c   1.000
_cell.angle_alpha   90.00
_cell.angle_beta   90.00
_cell.angle_gamma   90.00
#
_symmetry.space_group_name_H-M   'P 1'
#
loop_
_entity.id
_entity.type
_entity.pdbx_description
1 polymer ?
#
loop_
_entity_poly.entity_id
_entity_poly.type
_entity_poly.pdbx_seq_one_letter_code
_entity_poly.pdbx_strand_id
1 'polypeptide(L)'
;MEENYDSFAVTISTVFGAIIVGGLMAAALVYGERDAFFFALGAATAAWLAGYAIFFDRPRTFMALVGIAVLMSLGATIILAF
;
A
#
# COMPACT_ATOMS: atom_id res chain seq x y z
N MET A 1 11.72 26.14 4.90
CA MET A 1 12.28 25.08 5.77
C MET A 1 11.25 23.98 6.04
N GLU A 2 9.96 24.30 6.23
CA GLU A 2 8.86 23.30 6.34
C GLU A 2 8.58 22.51 5.06
N GLU A 3 8.61 23.16 3.88
CA GLU A 3 8.29 22.51 2.59
C GLU A 3 9.21 21.32 2.25
N ASN A 4 10.47 21.37 2.71
CA ASN A 4 11.39 20.24 2.59
C ASN A 4 10.95 19.08 3.48
N TYR A 5 10.46 19.35 4.68
CA TYR A 5 10.07 18.34 5.65
C TYR A 5 8.85 17.54 5.19
N ASP A 6 7.86 18.21 4.61
CA ASP A 6 6.68 17.56 4.02
C ASP A 6 7.06 16.70 2.82
N SER A 7 7.92 17.21 1.94
CA SER A 7 8.43 16.46 0.79
C SER A 7 9.23 15.21 1.22
N PHE A 8 10.07 15.33 2.25
CA PHE A 8 10.77 14.20 2.84
C PHE A 8 9.80 13.19 3.46
N ALA A 9 8.78 13.64 4.19
CA ALA A 9 7.79 12.76 4.80
C ALA A 9 7.03 11.95 3.75
N VAL A 10 6.57 12.59 2.67
CA VAL A 10 5.88 11.92 1.54
C VAL A 10 6.81 10.92 0.85
N THR A 11 8.07 11.30 0.64
CA THR A 11 9.06 10.42 0.01
C THR A 11 9.30 9.18 0.87
N ILE A 12 9.53 9.35 2.17
CA ILE A 12 9.75 8.27 3.13
C ILE A 12 8.53 7.35 3.19
N SER A 13 7.32 7.90 3.35
CA SER A 13 6.10 7.09 3.42
C SER A 13 5.88 6.26 2.15
N THR A 14 6.20 6.82 0.99
CA THR A 14 6.06 6.13 -0.30
C THR A 14 7.07 4.99 -0.44
N VAL A 15 8.34 5.26 -0.10
CA VAL A 15 9.41 4.25 -0.16
C VAL A 15 9.12 3.08 0.78
N PHE A 16 8.82 3.37 2.05
CA PHE A 16 8.51 2.32 3.02
C PHE A 16 7.21 1.57 2.66
N GLY A 17 6.18 2.27 2.18
CA GLY A 17 4.96 1.64 1.69
C GLY A 17 5.22 0.64 0.56
N ALA A 18 6.03 1.03 -0.43
CA ALA A 18 6.41 0.15 -1.53
C ALA A 18 7.21 -1.08 -1.04
N ILE A 19 8.13 -0.90 -0.09
CA ILE A 19 8.93 -1.98 0.49
C ILE A 19 8.04 -2.96 1.27
N ILE A 20 7.08 -2.47 2.06
CA ILE A 20 6.17 -3.32 2.85
C ILE A 20 5.33 -4.20 1.92
N VAL A 21 4.68 -3.62 0.92
CA VAL A 21 3.82 -4.37 -0.01
C VAL A 21 4.65 -5.30 -0.88
N GLY A 22 5.81 -4.86 -1.38
CA GLY A 22 6.73 -5.70 -2.14
C GLY A 22 7.26 -6.87 -1.32
N GLY A 23 7.59 -6.65 -0.05
CA GLY A 23 8.00 -7.69 0.90
C GLY A 23 6.89 -8.72 1.15
N LEU A 24 5.64 -8.27 1.30
CA LEU A 24 4.46 -9.14 1.42
C LEU A 24 4.27 -10.01 0.17
N MET A 25 4.41 -9.43 -1.03
CA MET A 25 4.32 -10.19 -2.29
C MET A 25 5.45 -11.22 -2.40
N ALA A 26 6.68 -10.85 -2.04
CA ALA A 26 7.81 -11.77 -2.03
C ALA A 26 7.61 -12.92 -1.04
N ALA A 27 7.16 -12.62 0.18
CA ALA A 27 6.84 -13.64 1.18
C ALA A 27 5.74 -14.59 0.68
N ALA A 28 4.66 -14.05 0.12
CA ALA A 28 3.55 -14.85 -0.41
C ALA A 28 4.02 -15.81 -1.52
N LEU A 29 4.93 -15.38 -2.40
CA LEU A 29 5.53 -16.25 -3.42
C LEU A 29 6.39 -17.36 -2.82
N VAL A 30 7.17 -17.06 -1.77
CA VAL A 30 8.04 -18.05 -1.08
C VAL A 30 7.22 -19.13 -0.39
N TYR A 31 6.12 -18.77 0.25
CA TYR A 31 5.23 -19.72 0.94
C TYR A 31 4.20 -20.37 0.01
N GLY A 32 4.10 -19.95 -1.26
CA GLY A 32 3.15 -20.50 -2.23
C GLY A 32 1.71 -20.02 -2.04
N GLU A 33 1.49 -19.04 -1.18
CA GLU A 33 0.17 -18.51 -0.81
C GLU A 33 -0.33 -17.50 -1.85
N ARG A 34 -1.07 -17.99 -2.85
CA ARG A 34 -1.59 -17.18 -3.96
C ARG A 34 -2.57 -16.11 -3.49
N ASP A 35 -3.38 -16.43 -2.48
CA ASP A 35 -4.38 -15.50 -1.97
C ASP A 35 -3.70 -14.31 -1.29
N ALA A 36 -2.69 -14.56 -0.44
CA ALA A 36 -1.88 -13.50 0.17
C ALA A 36 -1.22 -12.60 -0.90
N PHE A 37 -0.73 -13.19 -1.99
CA PHE A 37 -0.16 -12.43 -3.10
C PHE A 37 -1.19 -11.51 -3.77
N PHE A 38 -2.40 -12.00 -4.04
CA PHE A 38 -3.45 -11.19 -4.67
C PHE A 38 -3.95 -10.07 -3.74
N PHE A 39 -4.02 -10.31 -2.44
CA PHE A 39 -4.32 -9.27 -1.46
C PHE A 39 -3.23 -8.20 -1.42
N ALA A 40 -1.95 -8.59 -1.42
CA ALA A 40 -0.84 -7.64 -1.46
C ALA A 40 -0.81 -6.85 -2.80
N LEU A 41 -1.08 -7.50 -3.93
CA LEU A 41 -1.22 -6.85 -5.24
C LEU A 41 -2.37 -5.84 -5.26
N GLY A 42 -3.51 -6.21 -4.67
CA GLY A 42 -4.68 -5.34 -4.53
C GLY A 42 -4.36 -4.11 -3.68
N ALA A 43 -3.62 -4.29 -2.59
CA ALA A 43 -3.14 -3.19 -1.75
C ALA A 43 -2.24 -2.21 -2.54
N ALA A 44 -1.27 -2.74 -3.30
CA ALA A 44 -0.40 -1.92 -4.14
C ALA A 44 -1.19 -1.12 -5.18
N THR A 45 -2.18 -1.77 -5.81
CA THR A 45 -3.02 -1.17 -6.83
C THR A 45 -3.91 -0.07 -6.25
N ALA A 46 -4.52 -0.29 -5.08
CA ALA A 46 -5.33 0.71 -4.39
C ALA A 46 -4.49 1.92 -3.98
N ALA A 47 -3.28 1.71 -3.46
CA ALA A 47 -2.36 2.79 -3.12
C ALA A 47 -1.91 3.60 -4.35
N TRP A 48 -1.65 2.93 -5.48
CA TRP A 48 -1.34 3.60 -6.75
C TRP A 48 -2.50 4.46 -7.25
N LEU A 49 -3.74 3.94 -7.19
CA LEU A 49 -4.94 4.72 -7.52
C LEU A 49 -5.16 5.91 -6.56
N ALA A 50 -4.81 5.75 -5.28
CA ALA A 50 -4.89 6.83 -4.30
C ALA A 50 -4.01 8.02 -4.71
N GLY A 51 -2.82 7.75 -5.29
CA GLY A 51 -1.95 8.79 -5.84
C GLY A 51 -2.66 9.68 -6.87
N TYR A 52 -3.47 9.11 -7.76
CA TYR A 52 -4.26 9.88 -8.72
C TYR A 52 -5.40 10.65 -8.08
N ALA A 53 -6.00 10.14 -6.99
CA ALA A 53 -7.07 10.85 -6.29
C ALA A 53 -6.61 12.18 -5.69
N ILE A 54 -5.33 12.29 -5.33
CA ILE A 54 -4.72 13.56 -4.90
C ILE A 54 -4.72 14.57 -6.05
N PHE A 55 -4.34 14.16 -7.27
CA PHE A 55 -4.33 15.05 -8.45
C PHE A 55 -5.72 15.60 -8.81
N PHE A 56 -6.79 14.88 -8.47
CA PHE A 56 -8.16 15.30 -8.75
C PHE A 56 -8.82 16.07 -7.58
N ASP A 57 -8.06 16.47 -6.56
CA ASP A 57 -8.57 17.14 -5.35
C ASP A 57 -9.75 16.40 -4.69
N ARG A 58 -9.67 15.06 -4.66
CA ARG A 58 -10.72 14.17 -4.11
C ARG A 58 -10.25 13.54 -2.78
N PRO A 59 -10.22 14.30 -1.67
CA PRO A 59 -9.64 13.83 -0.40
C PRO A 59 -10.38 12.62 0.20
N ARG A 60 -11.71 12.53 -0.01
CA ARG A 60 -12.51 11.38 0.46
C ARG A 60 -12.15 10.10 -0.28
N THR A 61 -11.96 10.18 -1.60
CA THR A 61 -11.57 9.03 -2.42
C THR A 61 -10.16 8.59 -2.09
N PHE A 62 -9.24 9.53 -1.87
CA PHE A 62 -7.90 9.24 -1.39
C PHE A 62 -7.94 8.44 -0.07
N MET A 63 -8.62 8.95 0.95
CA MET A 63 -8.72 8.26 2.26
C MET A 63 -9.35 6.87 2.14
N ALA A 64 -10.39 6.72 1.32
CA ALA A 64 -11.03 5.42 1.08
C ALA A 64 -10.06 4.42 0.44
N LEU A 65 -9.32 4.83 -0.60
CA LEU A 65 -8.35 3.97 -1.30
C LEU A 65 -7.17 3.58 -0.41
N VAL A 66 -6.66 4.52 0.40
CA VAL A 66 -5.62 4.22 1.39
C VAL A 66 -6.14 3.24 2.44
N GLY A 67 -7.36 3.43 2.94
CA GLY A 67 -7.99 2.50 3.87
C GLY A 67 -8.13 1.09 3.28
N ILE A 68 -8.55 0.98 2.03
CA ILE A 68 -8.61 -0.29 1.30
C ILE A 68 -7.22 -0.91 1.18
N ALA A 69 -6.20 -0.14 0.81
CA ALA A 69 -4.83 -0.63 0.68
C ALA A 69 -4.30 -1.21 2.00
N VAL A 70 -4.58 -0.54 3.12
CA VAL A 70 -4.21 -1.01 4.46
C VAL A 70 -4.95 -2.30 4.80
N LEU A 71 -6.26 -2.36 4.59
CA LEU A 71 -7.05 -3.56 4.87
C LEU A 71 -6.60 -4.76 4.04
N MET A 72 -6.29 -4.56 2.76
CA MET A 72 -5.79 -5.62 1.89
C MET A 72 -4.38 -6.08 2.31
N SER A 73 -3.51 -5.16 2.74
CA SER A 73 -2.19 -5.52 3.26
C SER A 73 -2.30 -6.36 4.53
N LEU A 74 -3.19 -5.98 5.45
CA LEU A 74 -3.48 -6.75 6.66
C LEU A 74 -4.07 -8.13 6.31
N GLY A 75 -4.97 -8.20 5.33
CA GLY A 75 -5.51 -9.46 4.82
C GLY A 75 -4.41 -10.38 4.30
N ALA A 76 -3.47 -9.85 3.50
CA ALA A 76 -2.31 -10.59 3.03
C ALA A 76 -1.45 -11.11 4.18
N THR A 77 -1.20 -10.29 5.21
CA THR A 77 -0.46 -10.71 6.41
C THR A 77 -1.17 -11.82 7.17
N ILE A 78 -2.49 -11.73 7.34
CA ILE A 78 -3.28 -12.75 8.05
C ILE A 78 -3.22 -14.09 7.30
N ILE A 79 -3.42 -14.08 5.97
CA ILE A 79 -3.35 -15.30 5.15
C ILE A 79 -1.96 -15.93 5.21
N LEU A 80 -0.91 -15.10 5.26
CA LEU A 80 0.46 -15.63 5.33
C LEU A 80 0.81 -16.18 6.72
N ALA A 81 0.11 -15.75 7.76
CA ALA A 81 0.38 -16.14 9.14
C ALA A 81 -0.28 -17.46 9.58
N PHE A 82 -1.33 -17.92 8.88
CA PHE A 82 -2.18 -19.05 9.28
C PHE A 82 -2.42 -19.99 8.11
#